data_AF-A0A8T6I4U9-F1
#
_entry.id   AF-A0A8T6I4U9-F1
#
_cell.length_a   1.000
_cell.length_b   1.000
_cell.length_c   1.000
_cell.angle_alpha   90.00
_cell.angle_beta   90.00
_cell.angle_gamma   90.00
#
_symmetry.space_group_name_H-M   'P 1'
#
loop_
_entity.id
_entity.type
_entity.pdbx_description
1 polymer ?
#
loop_
_entity_poly.entity_id
_entity_poly.type
_entity_poly.pdbx_seq_one_letter_code
_entity_poly.pdbx_strand_id
1 'polypeptide(L)'
;MRSSITVRDIDPRDSAWLEREARKIGMSVEEFVRRLIREQRKKREGRSKPSEAFARHFGEEQGAELPAMGRWGYRPVCFYGTRE
;
A
#
# COMPACT_ATOMS: atom_id res chain seq x y z
N MET A 1 -0.29 6.73 17.57
CA MET A 1 -1.72 6.71 17.14
C MET A 1 -2.13 5.27 16.90
N ARG A 2 -3.17 4.77 17.59
CA ARG A 2 -3.77 3.46 17.28
C ARG A 2 -4.77 3.66 16.16
N SER A 3 -4.50 3.13 14.98
CA SER A 3 -5.48 3.11 13.88
C SER A 3 -6.40 1.91 14.04
N SER A 4 -7.71 2.15 14.12
CA SER A 4 -8.74 1.12 14.03
C SER A 4 -9.25 1.05 12.58
N ILE A 5 -9.48 -0.15 12.10
CA ILE A 5 -10.10 -0.40 10.80
C ILE A 5 -11.28 -1.33 11.05
N THR A 6 -12.46 -0.92 10.58
CA THR A 6 -13.66 -1.77 10.61
C THR A 6 -13.88 -2.32 9.20
N VAL A 7 -13.92 -3.63 9.08
CA VAL A 7 -14.32 -4.30 7.83
C VAL A 7 -15.81 -4.59 7.95
N ARG A 8 -16.60 -3.99 7.05
CA ARG A 8 -18.02 -4.30 6.89
C ARG A 8 -18.15 -5.31 5.74
N ASP A 9 -19.11 -6.22 5.85
CA ASP A 9 -19.45 -7.21 4.82
C ASP A 9 -18.32 -8.18 4.46
N ILE A 10 -17.78 -8.88 5.47
CA ILE A 10 -16.90 -10.03 5.23
C ILE A 10 -17.73 -11.23 4.79
N ASP A 11 -17.21 -12.01 3.82
CA ASP A 11 -17.84 -13.27 3.42
C ASP A 11 -17.93 -14.21 4.65
N PRO A 12 -19.10 -14.81 4.95
CA PRO A 12 -19.25 -15.71 6.09
C PRO A 12 -18.29 -16.92 6.08
N ARG A 13 -17.82 -17.34 4.90
CA ARG A 13 -16.82 -18.41 4.78
C ARG A 13 -15.44 -17.94 5.23
N ASP A 14 -15.10 -16.70 4.90
CA ASP A 14 -13.83 -16.10 5.29
C ASP A 14 -13.78 -15.83 6.79
N SER A 15 -14.88 -15.36 7.39
CA SER A 15 -14.97 -15.19 8.85
C SER A 15 -14.84 -16.55 9.58
N ALA A 16 -15.54 -17.58 9.12
CA ALA A 16 -15.44 -18.92 9.69
C ALA A 16 -14.04 -19.53 9.51
N TRP A 17 -13.35 -19.23 8.41
CA TRP A 17 -11.96 -19.62 8.23
C TRP A 17 -11.04 -18.89 9.23
N LEU A 18 -11.16 -17.57 9.37
CA LEU A 18 -10.37 -16.77 10.31
C LEU A 18 -10.54 -17.25 11.77
N GLU A 19 -11.77 -17.56 12.18
CA GLU A 19 -12.05 -18.09 13.52
C GLU A 19 -11.38 -19.44 13.78
N ARG A 20 -11.43 -20.36 12.80
CA ARG A 20 -10.80 -21.67 12.92
C ARG A 20 -9.29 -21.57 13.01
N GLU A 21 -8.67 -20.75 12.17
CA GLU A 21 -7.22 -20.57 12.18
C GLU A 21 -6.73 -19.86 13.44
N ALA A 22 -7.43 -18.81 13.89
CA ALA A 22 -7.10 -18.14 15.14
C ALA A 22 -7.18 -19.12 16.34
N ARG A 23 -8.20 -19.99 16.36
CA ARG A 23 -8.36 -21.02 17.40
C ARG A 23 -7.23 -22.05 17.39
N LYS A 24 -6.79 -22.51 16.20
CA LYS A 24 -5.67 -23.49 16.09
C LYS A 24 -4.38 -22.96 16.69
N ILE A 25 -4.13 -21.66 16.59
CA ILE A 25 -2.91 -21.03 17.08
C ILE A 25 -3.10 -20.50 18.53
N GLY A 26 -4.32 -20.57 19.08
CA GLY A 26 -4.63 -20.14 20.44
C GLY A 26 -4.65 -18.62 20.62
N MET A 27 -5.05 -17.86 19.59
CA MET A 27 -5.14 -16.40 19.65
C MET A 27 -6.54 -15.87 19.30
N SER A 28 -6.80 -14.61 19.63
CA SER A 28 -8.03 -13.95 19.20
C SER A 28 -8.03 -13.70 17.69
N VAL A 29 -9.21 -13.64 17.09
CA VAL A 29 -9.37 -13.34 15.66
C VAL A 29 -8.76 -11.98 15.30
N GLU A 30 -8.95 -10.97 16.15
CA GLU A 30 -8.36 -9.64 15.93
C GLU A 30 -6.84 -9.69 15.88
N GLU A 31 -6.21 -10.38 16.83
CA GLU A 31 -4.74 -10.46 16.89
C GLU A 31 -4.19 -11.29 15.72
N PHE A 32 -4.91 -12.33 15.31
CA PHE A 32 -4.59 -13.11 14.12
C PHE A 32 -4.63 -12.25 12.85
N VAL A 33 -5.71 -11.50 12.64
CA VAL A 33 -5.84 -10.58 11.49
C VAL A 33 -4.75 -9.51 11.52
N ARG A 34 -4.47 -8.95 12.70
CA ARG A 34 -3.39 -7.96 12.90
C ARG A 34 -2.04 -8.52 12.49
N ARG A 35 -1.76 -9.78 12.83
CA ARG A 35 -0.54 -10.49 12.42
C ARG A 35 -0.50 -10.68 10.91
N LEU A 36 -1.57 -11.17 10.29
CA LEU A 36 -1.65 -11.34 8.83
C LEU A 36 -1.37 -10.04 8.08
N ILE A 37 -1.97 -8.93 8.51
CA ILE A 37 -1.74 -7.61 7.90
C ILE A 37 -0.28 -7.18 8.05
N ARG A 38 0.34 -7.40 9.22
CA ARG A 38 1.75 -7.08 9.44
C ARG A 38 2.67 -7.90 8.54
N GLU A 39 2.41 -9.20 8.40
CA GLU A 39 3.19 -10.08 7.52
C GLU A 39 3.06 -9.65 6.05
N GLN A 40 1.85 -9.30 5.60
CA GLN A 40 1.63 -8.76 4.25
C GLN A 40 2.32 -7.41 4.03
N ARG A 41 2.33 -6.53 5.04
CA ARG A 41 3.07 -5.27 4.98
C ARG A 41 4.57 -5.50 4.88
N LYS A 42 5.15 -6.39 5.68
CA LYS A 42 6.57 -6.78 5.58
C LYS A 42 6.93 -7.34 4.21
N LYS A 43 6.07 -8.19 3.63
CA LYS A 43 6.25 -8.68 2.25
C LYS A 43 6.20 -7.54 1.22
N ARG A 44 5.37 -6.52 1.46
CA ARG A 44 5.26 -5.32 0.62
C ARG A 44 6.38 -4.30 0.85
N GLU A 45 7.02 -4.27 2.01
CA GLU A 45 8.18 -3.39 2.31
C GLU A 45 9.39 -3.71 1.44
N GLY A 46 9.44 -4.87 0.77
CA GLY A 46 10.39 -5.14 -0.31
C GLY A 46 10.12 -4.36 -1.61
N ARG A 47 9.00 -3.61 -1.72
CA ARG A 47 8.75 -2.70 -2.83
C ARG A 47 9.37 -1.35 -2.50
N SER A 48 10.17 -0.82 -3.42
CA SER A 48 10.75 0.52 -3.32
C SER A 48 9.66 1.54 -3.01
N LYS A 49 9.90 2.42 -2.03
CA LYS A 49 8.95 3.50 -1.74
C LYS A 49 8.80 4.38 -2.98
N PRO A 50 7.63 4.98 -3.22
CA PRO A 50 7.46 5.93 -4.32
C PRO A 50 8.52 7.04 -4.30
N SER A 51 8.89 7.51 -3.10
CA SER A 51 9.98 8.47 -2.90
C SER A 51 11.34 7.94 -3.32
N GLU A 52 11.65 6.68 -3.05
CA GLU A 52 12.90 6.03 -3.47
C GLU A 52 12.93 5.79 -4.98
N ALA A 53 11.79 5.45 -5.58
CA ALA A 53 11.67 5.34 -7.04
C ALA A 53 11.86 6.70 -7.71
N PHE A 54 11.30 7.77 -7.13
CA PHE A 54 11.47 9.14 -7.60
C PHE A 54 12.93 9.61 -7.48
N ALA A 55 13.55 9.44 -6.32
CA ALA A 55 14.96 9.79 -6.09
C ALA A 55 15.92 9.01 -7.01
N ARG A 56 15.62 7.75 -7.34
CA ARG A 56 16.41 6.98 -8.31
C ARG A 56 16.32 7.54 -9.73
N HIS A 57 15.17 8.06 -10.11
CA HIS A 57 14.94 8.57 -11.47
C HIS A 57 15.41 10.01 -11.65
N PHE A 58 15.25 10.85 -10.63
CA PHE A 58 15.56 12.28 -10.70
C PHE A 58 16.83 12.67 -9.90
N GLY A 59 17.42 11.78 -9.10
CA GLY A 59 18.55 12.09 -8.21
C GLY A 59 18.11 12.72 -6.87
N GLU A 60 19.03 12.82 -5.90
CA GLU A 60 18.77 13.46 -4.59
C GLU A 60 18.65 15.00 -4.69
N GLU A 61 19.22 15.61 -5.74
CA GLU A 61 19.34 17.07 -5.84
C GLU A 61 18.44 17.73 -6.89
N GLN A 62 17.73 16.99 -7.74
CA GLN A 62 16.83 17.59 -8.74
C GLN A 62 15.37 17.33 -8.37
N GLY A 63 14.80 18.25 -7.61
CA GLY A 63 13.35 18.46 -7.65
C GLY A 63 12.96 18.89 -9.06
N ALA A 64 12.00 18.22 -9.67
CA ALA A 64 11.39 18.74 -10.89
C ALA A 64 10.47 19.91 -10.52
N GLU A 65 10.79 21.12 -10.97
CA GLU A 65 9.87 22.24 -10.86
C GLU A 65 8.67 21.97 -11.77
N LEU A 66 7.54 21.65 -11.15
CA LEU A 66 6.28 21.56 -11.86
C LEU A 66 5.83 22.97 -12.21
N PRO A 67 5.38 23.22 -13.45
CA PRO A 67 4.81 24.52 -13.81
C PRO A 67 3.66 24.85 -12.85
N ALA A 68 3.50 26.15 -12.55
CA ALA A 68 2.40 26.61 -11.71
C ALA A 68 1.06 26.01 -12.20
N MET A 69 0.26 25.50 -11.25
CA MET A 69 -1.03 24.87 -11.56
C MET A 69 -1.88 25.81 -12.41
N GLY A 70 -1.97 25.53 -13.72
CA GLY A 70 -2.91 26.21 -14.60
C GLY A 70 -4.33 25.90 -14.16
N ARG A 71 -5.24 26.88 -14.22
CA ARG A 71 -6.67 26.72 -13.87
C ARG A 71 -7.46 25.75 -14.78
N TRP A 72 -6.79 24.97 -15.61
CA TRP A 72 -7.39 24.09 -16.61
C TRP A 72 -6.97 22.65 -16.34
N GLY A 73 -7.95 21.76 -16.40
CA GLY A 73 -7.90 20.38 -15.92
C GLY A 73 -6.61 19.63 -16.23
N TYR A 74 -6.18 18.86 -15.23
CA TYR A 74 -5.04 17.95 -15.28
C TYR A 74 -5.01 17.15 -16.60
N ARG A 75 -4.06 17.46 -17.49
CA ARG A 75 -3.66 16.54 -18.57
C ARG A 75 -2.48 15.71 -18.07
N PRO A 76 -2.63 14.39 -17.90
CA PRO A 76 -1.51 13.55 -17.46
C PRO A 76 -0.39 13.62 -18.48
N VAL A 77 0.84 13.80 -18.00
CA VAL A 77 2.04 13.77 -18.83
C VAL A 77 2.24 12.34 -19.33
N CYS A 78 2.15 12.14 -20.65
CA CYS A 78 2.44 10.86 -21.29
C CYS A 78 3.94 10.77 -21.57
N PHE A 79 4.62 9.81 -20.94
CA PHE A 79 5.99 9.46 -21.29
C PHE A 79 5.95 8.47 -22.47
N TYR A 80 6.18 8.95 -23.69
CA TYR A 80 6.46 8.08 -24.82
C TYR A 80 7.89 7.57 -24.66
N GLY A 81 8.06 6.27 -24.45
CA GLY A 81 9.37 5.65 -24.30
C GLY A 81 10.21 5.85 -25.56
N THR A 82 11.34 6.51 -25.43
CA THR A 82 12.41 6.49 -26.43
C THR A 82 13.02 5.10 -26.42
N ARG A 83 12.67 4.29 -27.41
CA ARG A 83 13.44 3.11 -27.81
C ARG A 83 14.63 3.63 -28.63
N GLU A 84 15.83 3.41 -28.15
CA GLU A 84 17.01 3.17 -28.97
C GLU A 84 17.52 1.76 -28.68
#